data_AF-A0AAV7T8S5-F1
#
_entry.id   AF-A0AAV7T8S5-F1
#
_cell.length_a   1.000
_cell.length_b   1.000
_cell.length_c   1.000
_cell.angle_alpha   90.00
_cell.angle_beta   90.00
_cell.angle_gamma   90.00
#
_symmetry.space_group_name_H-M   'P 1'
#
loop_
_entity.id
_entity.type
_entity.pdbx_description
1 polymer ?
#
loop_
_entity_poly.entity_id
_entity_poly.type
_entity_poly.pdbx_seq_one_letter_code
_entity_poly.pdbx_strand_id
1 'polypeptide(L)'
;MSSSESEAKSTETEIFIGHPTVPKTVPGHRCRMLLLSALVSMVVALLVSICSSLLLLPRYKTRPVCLARSVPMSADKNSWNWTMENCNDHFRIGDQKLEILKQGVYVIYIHVTHKPMGNGPYNDTFTVQLRKESNGGKGILHKMTEYVNGIKCDSCQPYISMAHPYQLQKGERLYLEFNALSNIDIDMTFWGVYELAPITVSLSALFQESA
;
A
#
# COMPACT_ATOMS: atom_id res chain seq x y z
N MET A 1 -47.33 -61.04 50.49
CA MET A 1 -47.32 -59.71 49.86
C MET A 1 -47.50 -59.93 48.37
N SER A 2 -48.64 -59.43 47.89
CA SER A 2 -49.41 -59.83 46.70
C SER A 2 -48.53 -60.03 45.45
N SER A 3 -48.43 -61.22 44.84
CA SER A 3 -49.48 -62.01 44.15
C SER A 3 -50.19 -61.19 43.09
N SER A 4 -50.37 -61.62 41.86
CA SER A 4 -49.89 -62.70 41.00
C SER A 4 -50.66 -62.48 39.69
N GLU A 5 -50.21 -63.12 38.59
CA GLU A 5 -51.10 -63.66 37.54
C GLU A 5 -51.94 -62.66 36.70
N SER A 6 -52.26 -62.89 35.44
CA SER A 6 -52.11 -64.04 34.55
C SER A 6 -52.50 -63.62 33.13
N GLU A 7 -52.39 -64.61 32.24
CA GLU A 7 -53.18 -64.81 31.03
C GLU A 7 -52.65 -64.26 29.70
N ALA A 8 -52.15 -65.22 28.93
CA ALA A 8 -52.17 -65.22 27.49
C ALA A 8 -53.51 -65.75 26.97
N LYS A 9 -54.07 -65.12 25.94
CA LYS A 9 -54.80 -65.83 24.86
C LYS A 9 -54.80 -65.00 23.58
N SER A 10 -54.31 -65.64 22.52
CA SER A 10 -54.24 -65.15 21.13
C SER A 10 -55.62 -65.01 20.49
N THR A 11 -55.85 -63.95 19.72
CA THR A 11 -56.64 -64.03 18.48
C THR A 11 -56.25 -62.93 17.49
N GLU A 12 -56.00 -63.37 16.25
CA GLU A 12 -55.89 -62.65 14.98
C GLU A 12 -56.74 -61.39 14.81
N THR A 13 -56.22 -60.43 14.04
CA THR A 13 -57.03 -59.38 13.41
C THR A 13 -56.56 -59.18 11.97
N GLU A 14 -57.37 -59.64 11.02
CA GLU A 14 -57.26 -59.29 9.60
C GLU A 14 -57.93 -57.93 9.32
N ILE A 15 -57.16 -57.05 8.67
CA ILE A 15 -57.43 -56.32 7.42
C ILE A 15 -58.84 -55.72 7.20
N PHE A 16 -58.95 -54.38 7.10
CA PHE A 16 -59.32 -53.66 5.86
C PHE A 16 -59.27 -52.11 5.97
N ILE A 17 -58.39 -51.53 5.15
CA ILE A 17 -58.42 -50.25 4.39
C ILE A 17 -59.22 -49.05 4.95
N GLY A 18 -58.49 -47.98 5.29
CA GLY A 18 -58.99 -46.60 5.45
C GLY A 18 -58.08 -45.58 4.74
N HIS A 19 -58.70 -44.68 3.97
CA HIS A 19 -58.18 -43.74 2.98
C HIS A 19 -56.91 -42.90 3.31
N PRO A 20 -56.16 -42.46 2.27
CA PRO A 20 -55.10 -41.46 2.41
C PRO A 20 -55.72 -40.12 2.84
N THR A 21 -55.31 -39.62 4.01
CA THR A 21 -55.66 -38.26 4.43
C THR A 21 -54.83 -37.27 3.63
N VAL A 22 -55.53 -36.48 2.83
CA VAL A 22 -55.04 -35.33 2.08
C VAL A 22 -54.17 -34.45 3.01
N PRO A 23 -52.95 -34.05 2.61
CA PRO A 23 -52.16 -33.13 3.42
C PRO A 23 -52.92 -31.81 3.56
N LYS A 24 -53.22 -31.43 4.81
CA LYS A 24 -53.84 -30.15 5.16
C LYS A 24 -53.04 -29.02 4.51
N THR A 25 -53.71 -28.26 3.65
CA THR A 25 -53.21 -27.03 3.05
C THR A 25 -52.70 -26.10 4.15
N VAL A 26 -51.40 -25.81 4.13
CA VAL A 26 -50.79 -24.80 4.99
C VAL A 26 -51.49 -23.46 4.69
N PRO A 27 -51.97 -22.72 5.71
CA PRO A 27 -52.71 -21.49 5.48
C PRO A 27 -51.79 -20.46 4.79
N GLY A 28 -52.11 -20.12 3.54
CA GLY A 28 -51.31 -19.25 2.67
C GLY A 28 -50.97 -17.88 3.26
N HIS A 29 -51.71 -17.42 4.28
CA HIS A 29 -51.44 -16.19 5.01
C HIS A 29 -50.11 -16.21 5.79
N ARG A 30 -49.71 -17.33 6.41
CA ARG A 30 -48.45 -17.41 7.15
C ARG A 30 -47.23 -17.42 6.23
N CYS A 31 -47.35 -18.11 5.09
CA CYS A 31 -46.31 -18.13 4.06
C CYS A 31 -46.12 -16.75 3.42
N ARG A 32 -47.22 -16.04 3.13
CA ARG A 32 -47.19 -14.69 2.57
C ARG A 32 -46.55 -13.66 3.50
N MET A 33 -46.80 -13.75 4.81
CA MET A 33 -46.17 -12.88 5.82
C MET A 33 -44.66 -13.12 5.97
N LEU A 34 -44.22 -14.39 5.92
CA LEU A 34 -42.79 -14.74 5.95
C LEU A 34 -42.05 -14.27 4.68
N LEU A 35 -42.70 -14.36 3.52
CA LEU A 35 -42.16 -13.84 2.26
C LEU A 35 -42.03 -12.32 2.29
N LEU A 36 -43.03 -11.62 2.82
CA LEU A 36 -42.99 -10.17 3.00
C LEU A 36 -41.88 -9.73 3.97
N SER A 37 -41.72 -10.40 5.11
CA SER A 37 -40.65 -10.04 6.06
C SER A 37 -39.25 -10.31 5.49
N ALA A 38 -39.07 -11.40 4.73
CA ALA A 38 -37.81 -11.69 4.05
C ALA A 38 -37.49 -10.64 2.97
N LEU A 39 -38.49 -10.23 2.18
CA LEU A 39 -38.34 -9.16 1.19
C LEU A 39 -37.97 -7.82 1.84
N VAL A 40 -38.66 -7.45 2.92
CA VAL A 40 -38.37 -6.20 3.66
C VAL A 40 -36.94 -6.26 4.24
N SER A 41 -36.54 -7.39 4.82
CA SER A 41 -35.18 -7.57 5.36
C SER A 41 -34.11 -7.40 4.28
N MET A 42 -34.30 -8.01 3.09
CA MET A 42 -33.38 -7.82 1.96
C MET A 42 -33.31 -6.36 1.50
N VAL A 43 -34.46 -5.67 1.40
CA VAL A 43 -34.49 -4.26 1.00
C VAL A 43 -33.76 -3.38 2.02
N VAL A 44 -33.98 -3.62 3.32
CA VAL A 44 -33.29 -2.88 4.39
C VAL A 44 -31.78 -3.14 4.35
N ALA A 45 -31.35 -4.39 4.17
CA ALA A 45 -29.93 -4.73 4.07
C ALA A 45 -29.26 -4.05 2.86
N LEU A 46 -29.93 -4.02 1.70
CA LEU A 46 -29.48 -3.31 0.51
C LEU A 46 -29.36 -1.81 0.76
N LEU A 47 -30.37 -1.20 1.41
CA LEU A 47 -30.35 0.22 1.77
C LEU A 47 -29.20 0.54 2.72
N VAL A 48 -28.94 -0.29 3.73
CA VAL A 48 -27.83 -0.11 4.68
C VAL A 48 -26.48 -0.23 3.95
N SER A 49 -26.33 -1.18 3.04
CA SER A 49 -25.12 -1.35 2.23
C SER A 49 -24.88 -0.15 1.32
N ILE A 50 -25.92 0.32 0.61
CA ILE A 50 -25.85 1.49 -0.26
C ILE A 50 -25.54 2.75 0.56
N CYS A 51 -26.21 2.97 1.68
CA CYS A 51 -25.94 4.10 2.58
C CYS A 51 -24.51 4.06 3.13
N SER A 52 -24.03 2.88 3.57
CA SER A 52 -22.65 2.73 4.07
C SER A 52 -21.63 3.03 2.97
N SER A 53 -21.87 2.55 1.75
CA SER A 53 -21.02 2.84 0.60
C SER A 53 -21.02 4.34 0.29
N LEU A 54 -22.19 4.98 0.21
CA LEU A 54 -22.34 6.42 -0.05
C LEU A 54 -21.74 7.30 1.06
N LEU A 55 -21.70 6.82 2.31
CA LEU A 55 -21.03 7.52 3.42
C LEU A 55 -19.50 7.34 3.40
N LEU A 56 -19.01 6.23 2.86
CA LEU A 56 -17.58 5.95 2.73
C LEU A 56 -16.96 6.59 1.48
N LEU A 57 -17.70 6.68 0.36
CA LEU A 57 -17.23 7.26 -0.90
C LEU A 57 -16.64 8.69 -0.77
N PRO A 58 -17.25 9.63 -0.03
CA PRO A 58 -16.71 10.98 0.16
C PRO A 58 -15.39 11.01 0.94
N ARG A 59 -15.12 9.98 1.77
CA ARG A 59 -13.87 9.87 2.53
C ARG A 59 -12.70 9.37 1.67
N TYR A 60 -12.98 8.80 0.50
CA TYR A 60 -11.97 8.41 -0.48
C TYR A 60 -11.55 9.54 -1.42
N LYS A 61 -11.82 10.81 -1.08
CA LYS A 61 -11.16 11.92 -1.79
C LYS A 61 -9.65 11.78 -1.60
N THR A 62 -9.00 11.23 -2.63
CA THR A 62 -7.55 11.16 -2.76
C THR A 62 -7.03 12.58 -2.67
N ARG A 63 -6.36 12.90 -1.56
CA ARG A 63 -5.64 14.18 -1.48
C ARG A 63 -4.58 14.17 -2.57
N PRO A 64 -4.39 15.28 -3.30
CA PRO A 64 -3.31 15.36 -4.27
C PRO A 64 -1.99 15.08 -3.55
N VAL A 65 -1.27 14.06 -4.00
CA VAL A 65 0.02 13.70 -3.45
C VAL A 65 1.03 14.76 -3.89
N CYS A 66 1.77 15.32 -2.94
CA CYS A 66 2.91 16.16 -3.29
C CYS A 66 4.00 15.27 -3.88
N LEU A 67 4.38 15.55 -5.13
CA LEU A 67 5.44 14.87 -5.86
C LEU A 67 6.51 15.89 -6.29
N ALA A 68 7.75 15.63 -5.92
CA ALA A 68 8.91 16.31 -6.48
C ALA A 68 9.77 15.31 -7.24
N ARG A 69 10.08 15.60 -8.50
CA ARG A 69 10.95 14.80 -9.36
C ARG A 69 12.11 15.66 -9.83
N SER A 70 13.27 15.06 -9.97
CA SER A 70 14.43 15.73 -10.55
C SER A 70 15.15 14.90 -11.58
N VAL A 71 15.75 15.61 -12.53
CA VAL A 71 16.68 15.09 -13.53
C VAL A 71 17.99 15.88 -13.47
N PRO A 72 19.15 15.29 -13.77
CA PRO A 72 20.43 16.00 -13.74
C PRO A 72 20.45 17.17 -14.74
N MET A 73 21.14 18.26 -14.41
CA MET A 73 21.43 19.34 -15.37
C MET A 73 22.69 18.97 -16.19
N SER A 74 22.61 19.15 -17.50
CA SER A 74 23.48 18.52 -18.52
C SER A 74 25.00 18.79 -18.45
N ALA A 75 25.48 19.68 -17.59
CA ALA A 75 26.91 19.98 -17.43
C ALA A 75 27.42 19.88 -15.99
N ASP A 76 26.55 20.04 -15.00
CA ASP A 76 26.92 20.00 -13.59
C ASP A 76 26.17 18.85 -12.92
N LYS A 77 26.87 17.74 -12.72
CA LYS A 77 26.29 16.44 -12.34
C LYS A 77 25.82 16.38 -10.88
N ASN A 78 26.05 17.44 -10.13
CA ASN A 78 25.50 17.66 -8.79
C ASN A 78 24.32 18.65 -8.79
N SER A 79 23.95 19.18 -9.97
CA SER A 79 22.84 20.10 -10.14
C SER A 79 21.62 19.38 -10.70
N TRP A 80 20.46 19.68 -10.14
CA TRP A 80 19.20 18.98 -10.40
C TRP A 80 18.15 19.95 -10.90
N ASN A 81 17.52 19.62 -12.03
CA ASN A 81 16.33 20.31 -12.50
C ASN A 81 15.09 19.66 -11.90
N TRP A 82 14.37 20.39 -11.06
CA TRP A 82 13.23 19.89 -10.30
C TRP A 82 11.90 20.27 -10.94
N THR A 83 11.00 19.31 -11.01
CA THR A 83 9.57 19.49 -11.32
C THR A 83 8.76 19.13 -10.07
N MET A 84 7.85 20.00 -9.67
CA MET A 84 7.06 19.85 -8.45
C MET A 84 5.56 19.95 -8.75
N GLU A 85 4.79 19.03 -8.19
CA GLU A 85 3.34 18.98 -8.32
C GLU A 85 2.72 18.98 -6.92
N ASN A 86 1.87 19.96 -6.62
CA ASN A 86 1.16 20.09 -5.35
C ASN A 86 2.06 20.18 -4.09
N CYS A 87 3.28 20.73 -4.23
CA CYS A 87 4.32 20.69 -3.19
C CYS A 87 4.67 22.03 -2.52
N ASN A 88 3.89 23.09 -2.73
CA ASN A 88 4.24 24.45 -2.30
C ASN A 88 4.63 24.56 -0.81
N ASP A 89 4.02 23.75 0.06
CA ASP A 89 4.27 23.75 1.51
C ASP A 89 5.10 22.55 2.01
N HIS A 90 5.55 21.67 1.11
CA HIS A 90 6.23 20.42 1.46
C HIS A 90 7.73 20.48 1.20
N PHE A 91 8.13 21.11 0.09
CA PHE A 91 9.53 21.12 -0.34
C PHE A 91 9.99 22.51 -0.76
N ARG A 92 11.27 22.78 -0.55
CA ARG A 92 11.98 23.94 -1.11
C ARG A 92 13.29 23.46 -1.74
N ILE A 93 13.66 24.05 -2.87
CA ILE A 93 14.97 23.81 -3.49
C ILE A 93 15.92 24.91 -3.01
N GLY A 94 17.08 24.52 -2.49
CA GLY A 94 18.13 25.46 -2.12
C GLY A 94 19.50 24.79 -2.19
N ASP A 95 20.49 25.47 -2.75
CA ASP A 95 21.87 24.98 -2.92
C ASP A 95 21.96 23.57 -3.56
N GLN A 96 21.13 23.30 -4.58
CA GLN A 96 21.01 21.98 -5.23
C GLN A 96 20.52 20.84 -4.32
N LYS A 97 19.96 21.16 -3.15
CA LYS A 97 19.37 20.22 -2.19
C LYS A 97 17.87 20.42 -2.10
N LEU A 98 17.18 19.33 -1.79
CA LEU A 98 15.75 19.35 -1.51
C LEU A 98 15.52 19.48 0.00
N GLU A 99 14.97 20.59 0.44
CA GLU A 99 14.63 20.85 1.83
C GLU A 99 13.19 20.47 2.15
N ILE A 100 13.01 19.78 3.28
CA ILE A 100 11.72 19.36 3.80
C ILE A 100 11.10 20.50 4.62
N LEU A 101 9.96 21.04 4.18
CA LEU A 101 9.24 22.12 4.86
C LEU A 101 8.19 21.60 5.86
N LYS A 102 7.73 20.37 5.68
CA LYS A 102 6.69 19.72 6.49
C LYS A 102 7.17 18.35 6.97
N GLN A 103 7.04 18.07 8.25
CA GLN A 103 7.37 16.74 8.79
C GLN A 103 6.40 15.67 8.26
N GLY A 104 6.93 14.50 7.92
CA GLY A 104 6.13 13.42 7.34
C GLY A 104 6.91 12.14 7.08
N VAL A 105 6.19 11.13 6.61
CA VAL A 105 6.77 9.94 5.98
C VAL A 105 6.77 10.18 4.48
N TYR A 106 7.95 10.12 3.88
CA TYR A 106 8.17 10.38 2.47
C TYR A 106 8.79 9.17 1.81
N VAL A 107 8.29 8.80 0.63
CA VAL A 107 8.97 7.79 -0.19
C VAL A 107 9.94 8.51 -1.11
N ILE A 108 11.22 8.14 -1.01
CA ILE A 108 12.26 8.61 -1.91
C ILE A 108 12.55 7.49 -2.90
N TYR A 109 12.48 7.80 -4.18
CA TYR A 109 12.81 6.89 -5.27
C TYR A 109 13.98 7.42 -6.08
N ILE A 110 14.87 6.52 -6.46
CA ILE A 110 16.12 6.84 -7.16
C ILE A 110 16.31 5.82 -8.26
N HIS A 111 16.70 6.31 -9.43
CA HIS A 111 17.21 5.51 -10.52
C HIS A 111 18.49 6.15 -11.05
N VAL A 112 19.59 5.41 -11.03
CA VAL A 112 20.90 5.89 -11.48
C VAL A 112 21.46 4.88 -12.44
N THR A 113 21.68 5.31 -13.67
CA THR A 113 22.14 4.45 -14.75
C THR A 113 23.60 4.74 -15.04
N HIS A 114 24.40 3.70 -15.21
CA HIS A 114 25.77 3.81 -15.67
C HIS A 114 25.78 3.98 -17.20
N LYS A 115 26.73 4.76 -17.72
CA LYS A 115 26.98 4.87 -19.17
C LYS A 115 27.28 3.50 -19.77
N PRO A 116 27.00 3.27 -21.06
CA PRO A 116 27.42 2.04 -21.72
C PRO A 116 28.92 1.80 -21.52
N MET A 117 29.30 0.59 -21.10
CA MET A 117 30.70 0.22 -21.01
C MET A 117 31.22 -0.17 -22.40
N GLY A 118 32.39 0.34 -22.76
CA GLY A 118 33.08 -0.07 -23.98
C GLY A 118 33.79 -1.41 -23.84
N ASN A 119 34.29 -1.94 -24.96
CA ASN A 119 35.00 -3.22 -25.01
C ASN A 119 36.34 -3.15 -24.27
N GLY A 120 36.43 -3.76 -23.10
CA GLY A 120 37.67 -3.93 -22.33
C GLY A 120 37.40 -4.55 -20.94
N PRO A 121 38.43 -5.09 -20.26
CA PRO A 121 38.29 -5.55 -18.88
C PRO A 121 38.10 -4.34 -17.96
N TYR A 122 36.85 -3.94 -17.76
CA TYR A 122 36.46 -2.92 -16.80
C TYR A 122 36.01 -3.58 -15.50
N ASN A 123 36.70 -3.25 -14.41
CA ASN A 123 36.22 -3.49 -13.05
C ASN A 123 35.89 -2.12 -12.47
N ASP A 124 34.62 -1.73 -12.54
CA ASP A 124 34.16 -0.47 -11.95
C ASP A 124 33.16 -0.74 -10.83
N THR A 125 33.07 0.22 -9.91
CA THR A 125 32.04 0.24 -8.88
C THR A 125 31.44 1.62 -8.82
N PHE A 126 30.13 1.71 -8.97
CA PHE A 126 29.43 2.97 -8.74
C PHE A 126 28.52 2.84 -7.52
N THR A 127 28.65 3.83 -6.65
CA THR A 127 27.97 3.94 -5.36
C THR A 127 27.09 5.17 -5.41
N VAL A 128 25.83 5.00 -5.01
CA VAL A 128 24.86 6.07 -4.82
C VAL A 128 24.60 6.20 -3.33
N GLN A 129 24.76 7.41 -2.79
CA GLN A 129 24.43 7.72 -1.40
C GLN A 129 23.31 8.75 -1.36
N LEU A 130 22.19 8.37 -0.76
CA LEU A 130 21.19 9.33 -0.32
C LEU A 130 21.63 9.89 1.02
N ARG A 131 21.86 11.20 1.07
CA ARG A 131 22.35 11.89 2.26
C ARG A 131 21.30 12.85 2.78
N LYS A 132 21.36 13.06 4.09
CA LYS A 132 20.61 14.10 4.77
C LYS A 132 21.53 15.05 5.50
N GLU A 133 21.13 16.31 5.56
CA GLU A 133 21.74 17.34 6.37
C GLU A 133 20.68 17.95 7.27
N SER A 134 21.00 18.08 8.55
CA SER A 134 20.17 18.74 9.56
C SER A 134 21.05 19.63 10.42
N ASN A 135 20.45 20.36 11.36
CA ASN A 135 21.19 21.19 12.32
C ASN A 135 22.22 20.38 13.14
N GLY A 136 22.06 19.05 13.25
CA GLY A 136 22.98 18.15 13.93
C GLY A 136 24.10 17.57 13.07
N GLY A 137 24.19 17.93 11.79
CA GLY A 137 25.23 17.49 10.87
C GLY A 137 24.72 16.72 9.65
N LYS A 138 25.65 16.01 8.99
CA LYS A 138 25.38 15.25 7.75
C LYS A 138 25.33 13.75 8.05
N GLY A 139 24.29 13.07 7.58
CA GLY A 139 24.11 11.63 7.70
C GLY A 139 23.89 10.95 6.35
N ILE A 140 24.16 9.64 6.28
CA ILE A 140 23.82 8.80 5.13
C ILE A 140 22.50 8.10 5.48
N LEU A 141 21.46 8.33 4.67
CA LEU A 141 20.17 7.64 4.80
C LEU A 141 20.20 6.28 4.11
N HIS A 142 20.88 6.21 2.97
CA HIS A 142 21.01 4.97 2.21
C HIS A 142 22.29 4.99 1.37
N LYS A 143 22.88 3.81 1.18
CA LYS A 143 24.04 3.61 0.32
C LYS A 143 23.85 2.31 -0.44
N MET A 144 23.94 2.39 -1.76
CA MET A 144 23.93 1.22 -2.64
C MET A 144 25.16 1.27 -3.54
N THR A 145 25.79 0.13 -3.75
CA THR A 145 27.01 -0.01 -4.55
C THR A 145 26.81 -1.17 -5.51
N GLU A 146 26.92 -0.89 -6.80
CA GLU A 146 26.88 -1.90 -7.85
C GLU A 146 28.27 -2.13 -8.42
N TYR A 147 28.54 -3.41 -8.72
CA TYR A 147 29.78 -3.86 -9.32
C TYR A 147 29.54 -4.09 -10.80
N VAL A 148 30.30 -3.40 -11.63
CA VAL A 148 30.26 -3.63 -13.07
C VAL A 148 31.44 -4.49 -13.44
N ASN A 149 31.16 -5.75 -13.74
CA ASN A 149 32.17 -6.72 -14.14
C ASN A 149 32.18 -6.84 -15.68
N GLY A 150 33.33 -6.55 -16.29
CA GLY A 150 33.56 -6.47 -17.73
C GLY A 150 33.55 -7.81 -18.48
N ILE A 151 32.66 -8.75 -18.12
CA ILE A 151 32.45 -9.96 -18.93
C ILE A 151 31.57 -9.57 -20.12
N LYS A 152 32.21 -9.21 -21.24
CA LYS A 152 31.66 -9.01 -22.60
C LYS A 152 30.15 -8.75 -22.64
N CYS A 153 29.75 -7.52 -22.38
CA CYS A 153 28.39 -7.09 -22.66
C CYS A 153 28.42 -5.71 -23.30
N ASP A 154 28.36 -5.70 -24.64
CA ASP A 154 28.50 -4.52 -25.49
C ASP A 154 27.35 -3.50 -25.31
N SER A 155 26.30 -3.87 -24.55
CA SER A 155 25.12 -3.05 -24.29
C SER A 155 24.64 -3.07 -22.83
N CYS A 156 25.42 -3.61 -21.89
CA CYS A 156 24.99 -3.61 -20.49
C CYS A 156 25.12 -2.21 -19.91
N GLN A 157 24.00 -1.70 -19.39
CA GLN A 157 23.94 -0.48 -18.61
C GLN A 157 23.49 -0.85 -17.20
N PRO A 158 24.44 -1.17 -16.30
CA PRO A 158 24.08 -1.46 -14.93
C PRO A 158 23.44 -0.21 -14.31
N TYR A 159 22.47 -0.44 -13.44
CA TYR A 159 21.71 0.62 -12.82
C TYR A 159 21.45 0.30 -11.34
N ILE A 160 21.34 1.35 -10.55
CA ILE A 160 20.85 1.30 -9.18
C ILE A 160 19.42 1.84 -9.21
N SER A 161 18.49 1.06 -8.67
CA SER A 161 17.10 1.49 -8.50
C SER A 161 16.66 1.21 -7.08
N MET A 162 16.11 2.21 -6.40
CA MET A 162 15.53 2.04 -5.08
C MET A 162 14.29 2.90 -4.87
N ALA A 163 13.40 2.44 -4.01
CA ALA A 163 12.29 3.24 -3.48
C ALA A 163 12.10 2.84 -2.01
N HIS A 164 12.23 3.79 -1.09
CA HIS A 164 12.13 3.49 0.34
C HIS A 164 11.46 4.64 1.12
N PRO A 165 10.59 4.32 2.10
CA PRO A 165 10.01 5.32 2.97
C PRO A 165 11.02 5.81 4.02
N TYR A 166 11.04 7.11 4.26
CA TYR A 166 11.83 7.77 5.29
C TYR A 166 10.95 8.70 6.10
N GLN A 167 11.09 8.62 7.43
CA GLN A 167 10.57 9.64 8.32
C GLN A 167 11.50 10.85 8.28
N LEU A 168 10.99 11.98 7.77
CA LEU A 168 11.75 13.20 7.62
C LEU A 168 11.16 14.33 8.44
N GLN A 169 12.06 15.14 8.99
CA GLN A 169 11.77 16.28 9.83
C GLN A 169 11.82 17.59 9.03
N LYS A 170 11.04 18.58 9.47
CA LYS A 170 11.14 19.93 8.92
C LYS A 170 12.57 20.46 9.07
N GLY A 171 13.10 21.04 7.99
CA GLY A 171 14.45 21.60 7.91
C GLY A 171 15.53 20.58 7.49
N GLU A 172 15.21 19.28 7.37
CA GLU A 172 16.16 18.34 6.79
C GLU A 172 16.35 18.62 5.28
N ARG A 173 17.59 18.56 4.81
CA ARG A 173 17.97 18.77 3.41
C ARG A 173 18.52 17.48 2.82
N LEU A 174 17.97 17.05 1.69
CA LEU A 174 18.31 15.82 0.99
C LEU A 174 19.14 16.10 -0.26
N TYR A 175 20.09 15.22 -0.53
CA TYR A 175 20.90 15.25 -1.75
C TYR A 175 21.50 13.88 -2.05
N LEU A 176 21.87 13.68 -3.31
CA LEU A 176 22.61 12.50 -3.76
C LEU A 176 24.09 12.81 -3.86
N GLU A 177 24.90 11.82 -3.49
CA GLU A 177 26.34 11.82 -3.68
C GLU A 177 26.75 10.55 -4.40
N PHE A 178 27.67 10.68 -5.35
CA PHE A 178 28.15 9.56 -6.17
C PHE A 178 29.68 9.50 -6.12
N ASN A 179 30.24 8.30 -6.08
CA ASN A 179 31.70 8.10 -6.13
C ASN A 179 32.27 8.23 -7.56
N ALA A 180 31.47 7.99 -8.60
CA ALA A 180 31.90 7.89 -10.00
C ALA A 180 30.99 8.71 -10.93
N LEU A 181 30.82 10.01 -10.65
CA LEU A 181 30.00 10.94 -11.43
C LEU A 181 30.30 10.91 -12.94
N SER A 182 31.56 10.72 -13.34
CA SER A 182 31.98 10.63 -14.76
C SER A 182 31.22 9.57 -15.55
N ASN A 183 30.84 8.49 -14.87
CA ASN A 183 30.36 7.25 -15.46
C ASN A 183 28.83 7.10 -15.41
N ILE A 184 28.13 8.10 -14.86
CA ILE A 184 26.67 8.14 -14.81
C ILE A 184 26.11 8.65 -16.14
N ASP A 185 25.11 7.94 -16.66
CA ASP A 185 24.25 8.38 -17.75
C ASP A 185 23.19 9.34 -17.19
N ILE A 186 23.35 10.63 -17.51
CA ILE A 186 22.51 11.69 -16.98
C ILE A 186 21.10 11.69 -17.59
N ASP A 187 20.93 11.13 -18.78
CA ASP A 187 19.66 11.16 -19.51
C ASP A 187 18.68 10.11 -18.96
N MET A 188 19.23 9.04 -18.37
CA MET A 188 18.46 7.97 -17.74
C MET A 188 18.46 8.02 -16.21
N THR A 189 19.24 8.92 -15.61
CA THR A 189 19.29 9.09 -14.15
C THR A 189 18.22 10.07 -13.67
N PHE A 190 17.51 9.73 -12.60
CA PHE A 190 16.54 10.61 -11.96
C PHE A 190 16.33 10.20 -10.50
N TRP A 191 15.82 11.13 -9.69
CA TRP A 191 15.28 10.80 -8.39
C TRP A 191 14.16 11.73 -8.01
N GLY A 192 13.35 11.31 -7.06
CA GLY A 192 12.28 12.13 -6.55
C GLY A 192 11.79 11.66 -5.21
N VAL A 193 10.80 12.39 -4.72
CA VAL A 193 10.18 12.17 -3.44
C VAL A 193 8.69 12.48 -3.52
N TYR A 194 7.89 11.73 -2.77
CA TYR A 194 6.50 12.08 -2.54
C TYR A 194 6.10 11.83 -1.08
N GLU A 195 5.14 12.62 -0.58
CA GLU A 195 4.58 12.41 0.76
C GLU A 195 3.70 11.17 0.76
N LEU A 196 4.01 10.21 1.63
CA LEU A 196 3.17 9.02 1.86
C LEU A 196 2.12 9.30 2.92
N ALA A 197 2.53 9.89 4.04
CA ALA A 197 1.63 10.22 5.14
C ALA A 197 2.19 11.38 5.99
N PRO A 198 1.35 12.32 6.44
CA PRO A 198 1.75 13.29 7.44
C PRO A 198 1.98 12.59 8.78
N ILE A 199 2.99 13.03 9.53
CA ILE A 199 3.16 12.59 10.92
C ILE A 199 2.36 13.55 11.79
N THR A 200 1.10 13.18 12.07
CA THR A 200 0.36 13.81 13.16
C THR A 200 0.95 13.31 14.46
N VAL A 201 1.49 14.19 15.28
CA VAL A 201 2.06 13.84 16.58
C VAL A 201 0.98 13.18 17.46
N SER A 202 1.06 11.86 17.63
CA SER A 202 0.76 11.05 18.84
C SER A 202 0.60 9.58 18.43
N LEU A 203 1.70 8.83 18.37
CA LEU A 203 1.67 7.35 18.38
C LEU A 203 1.08 6.81 19.70
N SER A 204 1.04 7.64 20.74
CA SER A 204 0.35 7.37 22.01
C SER A 204 -1.18 7.27 21.88
N ALA A 205 -1.80 7.83 20.83
CA ALA A 205 -3.26 7.75 20.65
C ALA A 205 -3.73 6.44 19.99
N LEU A 206 -2.84 5.65 19.38
CA LEU A 206 -3.19 4.38 18.72
C LEU A 206 -3.04 3.16 19.64
N PHE A 207 -2.40 3.30 20.80
CA PHE A 207 -2.18 2.21 21.77
C PHE A 207 -2.95 2.37 23.08
N GLN A 208 -3.88 3.33 23.17
CA GLN A 208 -4.65 3.59 24.40
C GLN A 208 -6.07 2.99 24.39
N GLU A 209 -6.44 2.21 23.37
CA GLU A 209 -7.75 1.51 23.30
C GLU A 209 -7.66 0.00 23.55
N SER A 210 -6.57 -0.48 24.15
CA SER A 210 -6.42 -1.88 24.54
C SER A 210 -5.72 -2.05 25.90
N ALA A 211 -6.26 -1.41 26.94
CA ALA A 211 -5.99 -1.74 28.33
C ALA A 211 -7.30 -1.72 29.13
#